data_AF-A0A0M1J6E9-F1
#
_entry.id   AF-A0A0M1J6E9-F1
#
_cell.length_a   1.000
_cell.length_b   1.000
_cell.length_c   1.000
_cell.angle_alpha   90.00
_cell.angle_beta   90.00
_cell.angle_gamma   90.00
#
_symmetry.space_group_name_H-M   'P 1'
#
loop_
_entity.id
_entity.type
_entity.pdbx_description
1 polymer ?
#
loop_
_entity_poly.entity_id
_entity_poly.type
_entity_poly.pdbx_seq_one_letter_code
_entity_poly.pdbx_strand_id
1 'polypeptide(L)'
;WQTAMDRRLQAALTALTDPEANAQFQAKRQINTKERAMLCLQMEILAGVQSPPEATQERLAFQVSRLTGHLSQGVSDPLDEFPHLERSWYACGPALNHQIEDLEQRFDKSHRVLTATQSGTSSKKRVVTRRGPQNS
;
A
#
# COMPACT_ATOMS: atom_id res chain seq x y z
N TRP A 1 16.30 8.50 -0.57
CA TRP A 1 15.80 7.39 -1.41
C TRP A 1 16.94 6.65 -2.11
N GLN A 2 17.83 7.34 -2.82
CA GLN A 2 19.05 6.77 -3.42
C GLN A 2 19.82 5.83 -2.45
N THR A 3 20.21 6.34 -1.28
CA THR A 3 20.98 5.58 -0.27
C THR A 3 20.30 4.28 0.19
N ALA A 4 18.97 4.27 0.24
CA ALA A 4 18.21 3.08 0.64
C ALA A 4 18.16 2.04 -0.49
N MET A 5 18.07 2.48 -1.75
CA MET A 5 18.14 1.61 -2.93
C MET A 5 19.54 1.02 -3.08
N ASP A 6 20.58 1.84 -2.94
CA ASP A 6 21.99 1.42 -3.02
C ASP A 6 22.31 0.38 -1.95
N ARG A 7 21.85 0.60 -0.71
CA ARG A 7 22.04 -0.37 0.39
C ARG A 7 21.39 -1.72 0.09
N ARG A 8 20.21 -1.73 -0.52
CA ARG A 8 19.52 -2.99 -0.89
C ARG A 8 20.22 -3.70 -2.03
N LEU A 9 20.68 -2.96 -3.03
CA LEU A 9 21.46 -3.50 -4.13
C LEU A 9 22.75 -4.13 -3.60
N GLN A 10 23.48 -3.42 -2.74
CA GLN A 10 24.70 -3.93 -2.13
C GLN A 10 24.44 -5.20 -1.32
N ALA A 11 23.39 -5.22 -0.51
CA ALA A 11 23.01 -6.42 0.25
C ALA A 11 22.69 -7.62 -0.66
N ALA A 12 22.02 -7.38 -1.80
CA ALA A 12 21.74 -8.43 -2.78
C ALA A 12 23.03 -8.95 -3.44
N LEU A 13 23.97 -8.05 -3.80
CA LEU A 13 25.25 -8.44 -4.37
C LEU A 13 26.09 -9.26 -3.39
N THR A 14 26.20 -8.83 -2.13
CA THR A 14 26.93 -9.58 -1.10
C THR A 14 26.31 -10.97 -0.86
N ALA A 15 24.98 -11.07 -0.86
CA ALA A 15 24.27 -12.33 -0.72
C ALA A 15 24.56 -13.36 -1.83
N LEU A 16 25.08 -12.95 -2.99
CA LEU A 16 25.46 -13.89 -4.05
C LEU A 16 26.76 -14.63 -3.74
N THR A 17 27.62 -14.06 -2.90
CA THR A 17 28.96 -14.59 -2.62
C THR A 17 29.15 -15.06 -1.18
N ASP A 18 28.32 -14.59 -0.24
CA ASP A 18 28.39 -14.91 1.18
C ASP A 18 27.12 -15.63 1.65
N PRO A 19 27.22 -16.90 2.11
CA PRO A 19 26.09 -17.66 2.65
C PRO A 19 25.40 -17.01 3.85
N GLU A 20 26.14 -16.33 4.73
CA GLU A 20 25.55 -15.68 5.90
C GLU A 20 24.74 -14.44 5.48
N ALA A 21 25.34 -13.59 4.63
CA ALA A 21 24.62 -12.47 4.03
C ALA A 21 23.40 -12.93 3.22
N ASN A 22 23.47 -14.07 2.53
CA ASN A 22 22.32 -14.66 1.84
C ASN A 22 21.20 -15.02 2.82
N ALA A 23 21.51 -15.69 3.94
CA ALA A 23 20.51 -16.04 4.94
C ALA A 23 19.81 -14.78 5.50
N GLN A 24 20.58 -13.73 5.81
CA GLN A 24 20.04 -12.44 6.26
C GLN A 24 19.18 -11.77 5.18
N PHE A 25 19.60 -11.81 3.93
CA PHE A 25 18.85 -11.28 2.80
C PHE A 25 17.51 -11.99 2.62
N GLN A 26 17.49 -13.34 2.69
CA GLN A 26 16.24 -14.11 2.63
C GLN A 26 15.32 -13.82 3.82
N ALA A 27 15.86 -13.71 5.04
CA ALA A 27 15.07 -13.32 6.21
C ALA A 27 14.45 -11.91 6.02
N LYS A 28 15.20 -10.96 5.45
CA LYS A 28 14.65 -9.64 5.14
C LYS A 28 13.54 -9.70 4.09
N ARG A 29 13.65 -10.57 3.08
CA ARG A 29 12.58 -10.79 2.09
C ARG A 29 11.33 -11.41 2.70
N GLN A 30 11.45 -12.29 3.68
CA GLN A 30 10.30 -12.81 4.43
C GLN A 30 9.57 -11.68 5.16
N ILE A 31 10.31 -10.75 5.79
CA ILE A 31 9.73 -9.57 6.43
C ILE A 31 9.04 -8.69 5.39
N ASN A 32 9.72 -8.36 4.29
CA ASN A 32 9.15 -7.53 3.22
C ASN A 32 7.88 -8.16 2.62
N THR A 33 7.82 -9.49 2.53
CA THR A 33 6.63 -10.20 2.05
C THR A 33 5.42 -9.92 2.94
N LYS A 34 5.59 -10.03 4.26
CA LYS A 34 4.53 -9.73 5.23
C LYS A 34 4.10 -8.27 5.16
N GLU A 35 5.07 -7.35 5.09
CA GLU A 35 4.80 -5.92 4.93
C GLU A 35 4.03 -5.62 3.64
N ARG A 36 4.42 -6.21 2.50
CA ARG A 36 3.72 -6.05 1.22
C ARG A 36 2.32 -6.64 1.24
N ALA A 37 2.13 -7.81 1.85
CA ALA A 37 0.81 -8.41 2.02
C ALA A 37 -0.12 -7.49 2.84
N MET A 38 0.39 -6.88 3.91
CA MET A 38 -0.34 -5.90 4.71
C MET A 38 -0.66 -4.63 3.93
N LEU A 39 0.28 -4.12 3.11
CA LEU A 39 0.03 -2.97 2.23
C LEU A 39 -1.05 -3.28 1.20
N CYS A 40 -1.01 -4.46 0.56
CA CYS A 40 -2.07 -4.91 -0.34
C CYS A 40 -3.42 -4.97 0.39
N LEU A 41 -3.46 -5.54 1.59
CA LEU A 41 -4.67 -5.62 2.40
C LEU A 41 -5.29 -4.24 2.68
N GLN A 42 -4.46 -3.27 3.09
CA GLN A 42 -4.90 -1.91 3.37
C GLN A 42 -5.45 -1.22 2.11
N MET A 43 -4.75 -1.37 0.98
CA MET A 43 -5.18 -0.86 -0.32
C MET A 43 -6.49 -1.51 -0.79
N GLU A 44 -6.65 -2.82 -0.58
CA GLU A 44 -7.85 -3.56 -0.94
C GLU A 44 -9.08 -3.10 -0.15
N ILE A 45 -8.89 -2.84 1.15
CA ILE A 45 -9.94 -2.28 2.02
C ILE A 45 -10.30 -0.87 1.57
N LEU A 46 -9.29 -0.04 1.30
CA LEU A 46 -9.47 1.34 0.85
C LEU A 46 -10.18 1.41 -0.51
N ALA A 47 -9.83 0.51 -1.43
CA ALA A 47 -10.43 0.39 -2.75
C ALA A 47 -11.81 -0.28 -2.75
N GLY A 48 -12.24 -0.86 -1.62
CA GLY A 48 -13.48 -1.65 -1.55
C GLY A 48 -13.44 -2.94 -2.37
N VAL A 49 -12.26 -3.45 -2.73
CA VAL A 49 -12.10 -4.71 -3.47
C VAL A 49 -11.92 -5.88 -2.50
N GLN A 50 -12.29 -7.09 -2.94
CA GLN A 50 -12.11 -8.30 -2.14
C GLN A 50 -10.63 -8.67 -2.02
N SER A 51 -10.21 -8.98 -0.80
CA SER A 51 -8.93 -9.62 -0.48
C SER A 51 -8.95 -11.11 -0.87
N PRO A 52 -7.78 -11.73 -1.11
CA PRO A 52 -7.71 -13.18 -1.31
C PRO A 52 -8.19 -13.94 -0.08
N PRO A 53 -8.68 -15.19 -0.23
CA PRO A 53 -9.31 -15.95 0.86
C PRO A 53 -8.38 -16.14 2.06
N GLU A 54 -7.09 -16.32 1.83
CA GLU A 54 -6.06 -16.48 2.86
C GLU A 54 -5.94 -15.24 3.76
N ALA A 55 -6.30 -14.05 3.26
CA ALA A 55 -6.21 -12.79 3.99
C ALA A 55 -7.53 -12.37 4.66
N THR A 56 -8.59 -13.20 4.61
CA THR A 56 -9.92 -12.84 5.13
C THR A 56 -9.89 -12.50 6.62
N GLN A 57 -9.16 -13.30 7.41
CA GLN A 57 -9.04 -13.06 8.86
C GLN A 57 -8.26 -11.79 9.17
N GLU A 58 -7.17 -11.54 8.45
CA GLU A 58 -6.37 -10.32 8.59
C GLU A 58 -7.19 -9.08 8.21
N ARG A 59 -8.02 -9.18 7.16
CA ARG A 59 -8.94 -8.12 6.73
C ARG A 59 -9.90 -7.75 7.85
N LEU A 60 -10.56 -8.74 8.44
CA LEU A 60 -11.49 -8.54 9.56
C LEU A 60 -10.78 -7.91 10.76
N ALA A 61 -9.61 -8.44 11.14
CA ALA A 61 -8.83 -7.92 12.24
C ALA A 61 -8.45 -6.44 12.03
N PHE A 62 -8.01 -6.09 10.81
CA PHE A 62 -7.67 -4.71 10.46
C PHE A 62 -8.90 -3.79 10.50
N GLN A 63 -10.04 -4.22 9.95
CA GLN A 63 -11.27 -3.44 9.98
C GLN A 63 -11.76 -3.19 11.41
N VAL A 64 -11.70 -4.20 12.29
CA VAL A 64 -12.02 -4.05 13.71
C VAL A 64 -11.06 -3.08 14.39
N SER A 65 -9.74 -3.23 14.16
CA SER A 65 -8.73 -2.31 14.71
C SER A 65 -8.92 -0.87 14.24
N ARG A 66 -9.36 -0.68 12.99
CA ARG A 66 -9.64 0.65 12.45
C ARG A 66 -10.86 1.26 13.13
N LEU A 67 -11.93 0.50 13.32
CA LEU A 67 -13.13 0.98 14.04
C LEU A 67 -12.82 1.39 15.49
N THR A 68 -12.00 0.61 16.21
CA THR A 68 -11.60 0.96 17.59
C THR A 68 -10.65 2.16 17.64
N GLY A 69 -9.74 2.30 16.68
CA GLY A 69 -8.85 3.46 16.56
C GLY A 69 -9.57 4.75 16.15
N HIS A 70 -10.59 4.67 15.31
CA HIS A 70 -11.40 5.82 14.89
C HIS A 70 -12.20 6.42 16.05
N LEU A 71 -12.58 5.60 17.05
CA LEU A 71 -13.20 6.08 18.29
C LEU A 71 -12.23 6.85 19.20
N SER A 72 -10.91 6.69 19.03
CA SER A 72 -9.90 7.28 19.92
C SER A 72 -9.10 8.44 19.33
N GLN A 73 -8.88 8.51 18.01
CA GLN A 73 -7.98 9.50 17.40
C GLN A 73 -8.56 10.32 16.23
N GLY A 74 -9.87 10.23 15.95
CA GLY A 74 -10.48 10.97 14.85
C GLY A 74 -10.21 10.35 13.47
N VAL A 75 -11.07 10.66 12.51
CA VAL A 75 -11.10 10.01 11.19
C VAL A 75 -10.00 10.59 10.29
N SER A 76 -8.98 9.80 9.96
CA SER A 76 -8.08 10.11 8.83
C SER A 76 -8.86 9.97 7.52
N ASP A 77 -8.74 10.93 6.60
CA ASP A 77 -9.41 10.87 5.30
C ASP A 77 -8.83 9.70 4.48
N PRO A 78 -9.67 8.77 4.00
CA PRO A 78 -9.29 7.73 3.05
C PRO A 78 -8.46 8.26 1.85
N LEU A 79 -8.70 9.50 1.41
CA LEU A 79 -7.97 10.12 0.31
C LEU A 79 -6.53 10.50 0.67
N ASP A 80 -6.26 10.80 1.95
CA ASP A 80 -4.90 11.06 2.43
C ASP A 80 -4.12 9.74 2.64
N GLU A 81 -4.81 8.64 2.96
CA GLU A 81 -4.17 7.34 3.19
C GLU A 81 -3.54 6.74 1.92
N PHE A 82 -4.16 6.89 0.74
CA PHE A 82 -3.66 6.26 -0.49
C PHE A 82 -2.24 6.68 -0.90
N PRO A 83 -1.88 7.98 -1.00
CA PRO A 83 -0.51 8.38 -1.35
C PRO A 83 0.54 7.91 -0.35
N HIS A 84 0.16 7.67 0.92
CA HIS A 84 1.05 7.10 1.92
C HIS A 84 1.27 5.60 1.71
N LEU A 85 0.21 4.85 1.41
CA LEU A 85 0.29 3.42 1.11
C LEU A 85 1.08 3.15 -0.18
N GLU A 86 0.84 3.95 -1.22
CA GLU A 86 1.55 3.85 -2.49
C GLU A 86 3.06 4.09 -2.32
N ARG A 87 3.46 5.15 -1.59
CA ARG A 87 4.87 5.40 -1.29
C ARG A 87 5.48 4.27 -0.47
N SER A 88 4.74 3.71 0.48
CA SER A 88 5.19 2.60 1.32
C SER A 88 5.44 1.33 0.49
N TRP A 89 4.59 1.07 -0.51
CA TRP A 89 4.78 -0.04 -1.45
C TRP A 89 6.09 0.09 -2.23
N TYR A 90 6.35 1.25 -2.84
CA TYR A 90 7.59 1.49 -3.58
C TYR A 90 8.83 1.60 -2.68
N ALA A 91 8.65 1.94 -1.41
CA ALA A 91 9.72 1.95 -0.41
C ALA A 91 10.06 0.55 0.10
N CYS A 92 9.10 -0.39 0.08
CA CYS A 92 9.29 -1.75 0.57
C CYS A 92 10.20 -2.54 -0.39
N GLY A 93 11.11 -3.32 0.18
CA GLY A 93 11.98 -4.18 -0.61
C GLY A 93 11.22 -5.32 -1.31
N PRO A 94 11.91 -6.15 -2.11
CA PRO A 94 11.28 -7.27 -2.77
C PRO A 94 10.77 -8.30 -1.77
N ALA A 95 9.60 -8.89 -2.04
CA ALA A 95 9.07 -10.09 -1.38
C ALA A 95 9.86 -11.35 -1.82
N LEU A 96 9.49 -12.53 -1.32
CA LEU A 96 9.99 -13.84 -1.78
C LEU A 96 9.58 -14.14 -3.23
N ASN A 97 10.41 -14.85 -3.99
CA ASN A 97 10.26 -15.01 -5.46
C ASN A 97 8.88 -15.54 -5.84
N HIS A 98 8.41 -16.56 -5.12
CA HIS A 98 7.14 -17.23 -5.39
C HIS A 98 5.90 -16.41 -4.99
N GLN A 99 6.08 -15.26 -4.33
CA GLN A 99 4.98 -14.38 -3.89
C GLN A 99 5.01 -13.01 -4.57
N ILE A 100 6.05 -12.68 -5.35
CA ILE A 100 6.16 -11.38 -6.03
C ILE A 100 4.96 -11.17 -6.95
N GLU A 101 4.66 -12.14 -7.81
CA GLU A 101 3.62 -12.01 -8.82
C GLU A 101 2.22 -11.83 -8.21
N ASP A 102 1.84 -12.64 -7.22
CA ASP A 102 0.55 -12.49 -6.52
C ASP A 102 0.42 -11.10 -5.86
N LEU A 103 1.47 -10.67 -5.14
CA LEU A 103 1.44 -9.40 -4.44
C LEU A 103 1.37 -8.21 -5.42
N GLU A 104 2.07 -8.28 -6.55
CA GLU A 104 2.00 -7.28 -7.62
C GLU A 104 0.62 -7.20 -8.25
N GLN A 105 0.01 -8.34 -8.59
CA GLN A 105 -1.35 -8.39 -9.14
C GLN A 105 -2.38 -7.78 -8.18
N ARG A 106 -2.28 -8.10 -6.88
CA ARG A 106 -3.16 -7.55 -5.84
C ARG A 106 -3.01 -6.04 -5.69
N PHE A 107 -1.76 -5.56 -5.70
CA PHE A 107 -1.47 -4.12 -5.66
C PHE A 107 -2.04 -3.42 -6.88
N ASP A 108 -1.74 -3.89 -8.09
CA ASP A 108 -2.18 -3.30 -9.35
C ASP A 108 -3.70 -3.19 -9.43
N LYS A 109 -4.42 -4.24 -9.03
CA LYS A 109 -5.89 -4.27 -8.99
C LYS A 109 -6.44 -3.15 -8.11
N SER A 110 -5.92 -3.01 -6.89
CA SER A 110 -6.40 -2.01 -5.92
C SER A 110 -6.00 -0.60 -6.31
N HIS A 111 -4.77 -0.45 -6.82
CA HIS A 111 -4.21 0.82 -7.29
C HIS A 111 -5.01 1.41 -8.46
N ARG A 112 -5.39 0.59 -9.45
CA ARG A 112 -6.23 1.02 -10.58
C ARG A 112 -7.59 1.58 -10.14
N VAL A 113 -8.22 0.97 -9.13
CA VAL A 113 -9.51 1.45 -8.59
C VAL A 113 -9.34 2.79 -7.86
N LEU A 114 -8.29 2.92 -7.06
CA LEU A 114 -8.04 4.12 -6.25
C LEU A 114 -7.64 5.33 -7.09
N THR A 115 -6.82 5.12 -8.13
CA THR A 115 -6.44 6.17 -9.08
C THR A 115 -7.61 6.66 -9.93
N ALA A 116 -8.50 5.75 -10.37
CA ALA A 116 -9.74 6.13 -11.06
C ALA A 116 -10.68 6.96 -10.15
N THR A 117 -10.77 6.60 -8.88
CA THR A 117 -11.63 7.27 -7.89
C THR A 117 -11.14 8.70 -7.56
N GLN A 118 -9.82 8.90 -7.45
CA GLN A 118 -9.25 10.24 -7.23
C GLN A 118 -9.46 11.19 -8.42
N SER A 119 -9.37 10.65 -9.64
CA SER A 119 -9.58 11.42 -10.87
C SER A 119 -11.04 11.90 -10.99
N GLY A 120 -12.00 11.05 -10.63
CA GLY A 120 -13.43 11.41 -10.61
C GLY A 120 -13.81 12.40 -9.51
N THR A 121 -13.16 12.34 -8.35
CA THR A 121 -13.45 13.20 -7.18
C THR A 121 -12.88 14.61 -7.36
N SER A 122 -11.70 14.73 -7.98
CA SER A 122 -11.10 16.02 -8.34
C SER A 122 -11.93 16.81 -9.36
N SER A 123 -12.63 16.11 -10.27
CA SER A 123 -13.54 16.73 -11.23
C SER A 123 -14.80 17.31 -10.56
N LYS A 124 -15.36 16.62 -9.55
CA LYS A 124 -16.52 17.11 -8.79
C LYS A 124 -16.22 18.35 -7.93
N LYS A 125 -15.03 18.45 -7.30
CA LYS A 125 -14.63 19.67 -6.55
C LYS A 125 -14.47 20.90 -7.47
N ARG A 126 -14.15 20.72 -8.75
CA ARG A 126 -13.91 21.82 -9.69
C ARG A 126 -15.19 22.45 -10.26
N VAL A 127 -16.35 21.78 -10.14
CA VAL A 127 -17.64 22.28 -10.66
C VAL A 127 -18.41 23.12 -9.63
N VAL A 128 -18.15 22.96 -8.32
CA VAL A 128 -18.91 23.64 -7.25
C VAL A 128 -18.51 25.12 -7.03
N THR A 129 -17.43 25.62 -7.65
CA THR A 129 -16.95 27.01 -7.46
C THR A 129 -17.32 28.01 -8.55
N ARG A 130 -18.23 27.67 -9.49
CA ARG A 130 -18.73 28.62 -10.51
C ARG A 130 -20.26 28.71 -10.58
N ARG A 131 -20.90 29.19 -9.52
CA ARG A 131 -22.19 29.92 -9.62
C ARG A 131 -22.16 31.07 -8.63
N GLY A 132 -21.99 32.29 -9.15
CA GLY A 132 -21.95 33.51 -8.35
C GLY A 132 -23.33 33.98 -7.89
N PRO A 133 -23.40 35.03 -7.07
CA PRO A 133 -24.59 35.86 -6.97
C PRO A 133 -24.46 37.04 -7.94
N GLN A 134 -25.38 37.11 -8.90
CA GLN A 134 -25.69 38.38 -9.57
C GLN A 134 -26.56 39.19 -8.61
N ASN A 135 -26.02 40.29 -8.10
CA ASN A 135 -26.75 41.24 -7.27
C ASN A 135 -27.36 42.31 -8.18
N SER A 136 -28.68 42.44 -8.05
CA SER A 136 -29.58 43.60 -8.21
C SER A 136 -29.34 44.62 -9.31
#